data_AF-A0A7X8CI55-F1
#
_entry.id   AF-A0A7X8CI55-F1
#
_cell.length_a   1.000
_cell.length_b   1.000
_cell.length_c   1.000
_cell.angle_alpha   90.00
_cell.angle_beta   90.00
_cell.angle_gamma   90.00
#
_symmetry.space_group_name_H-M   'P 1'
#
loop_
_entity.id
_entity.type
_entity.pdbx_description
1 polymer ?
#
loop_
_entity_poly.entity_id
_entity_poly.type
_entity_poly.pdbx_seq_one_letter_code
_entity_poly.pdbx_strand_id
1 'polypeptide(L)' 'MKYYENIFQSLEELPILDVHSHISIDQPQCSDLSDILFYHFMRRELYSAGLPDDNFLVSDAPFEKKIEEFFKYKSFIE' A
#
# COMPACT_ATOMS: atom_id res chain seq x y z
N MET A 1 4.52 -15.82 29.76
CA MET A 1 3.57 -15.48 28.70
C MET A 1 3.29 -16.64 27.73
N LYS A 2 3.60 -17.90 28.10
CA LYS A 2 3.46 -19.10 27.26
C LYS A 2 2.09 -19.27 26.57
N TYR A 3 0.99 -18.98 27.25
CA TYR A 3 -0.34 -19.10 26.63
C TYR A 3 -0.61 -18.04 25.56
N TYR A 4 -0.11 -16.82 25.76
CA TYR A 4 -0.20 -15.75 24.76
C TYR A 4 0.60 -16.11 23.51
N GLU A 5 1.85 -16.52 23.70
CA GLU A 5 2.74 -16.95 22.61
C GLU A 5 2.14 -18.13 21.85
N ASN A 6 1.63 -19.14 22.55
CA ASN A 6 1.01 -20.31 21.91
C ASN A 6 -0.24 -19.95 21.11
N ILE A 7 -1.11 -19.07 21.63
CA ILE A 7 -2.30 -18.62 20.91
C ILE A 7 -1.90 -17.79 19.70
N PHE A 8 -0.95 -16.87 19.86
CA PHE A 8 -0.48 -16.02 18.76
C PHE A 8 0.11 -16.86 17.64
N GLN A 9 0.99 -17.82 17.96
CA GLN A 9 1.53 -18.77 17.00
C GLN A 9 0.42 -19.58 16.31
N SER A 10 -0.56 -20.06 17.09
CA SER A 10 -1.69 -20.81 16.50
C SER A 10 -2.49 -19.95 15.53
N LEU A 11 -2.65 -18.65 15.79
CA LEU A 11 -3.35 -17.72 14.90
C LEU A 11 -2.56 -17.44 13.62
N GLU A 12 -1.23 -17.29 13.72
CA GLU A 12 -0.37 -17.09 12.55
C GLU A 12 -0.34 -18.31 11.61
N GLU A 13 -0.46 -19.51 12.15
CA GLU A 13 -0.44 -20.77 11.38
C GLU A 13 -1.78 -21.11 10.71
N LEU A 14 -2.88 -20.40 11.06
CA LEU A 14 -4.19 -20.67 10.47
C LEU A 14 -4.21 -20.26 8.98
N PRO A 15 -4.61 -21.17 8.06
CA PRO A 15 -4.80 -20.78 6.67
C PRO A 15 -5.97 -19.79 6.58
N ILE A 16 -5.72 -18.64 5.94
CA ILE A 16 -6.71 -17.58 5.76
C ILE A 16 -7.37 -17.74 4.40
N LEU A 17 -8.69 -17.87 4.38
CA LEU A 17 -9.50 -17.67 3.19
C LEU A 17 -10.04 -16.25 3.22
N ASP A 18 -9.48 -15.37 2.41
CA ASP A 18 -10.01 -14.02 2.22
C ASP A 18 -11.30 -14.09 1.40
N VAL A 19 -12.42 -13.76 2.04
CA VAL A 19 -13.76 -13.82 1.45
C VAL A 19 -14.08 -12.61 0.58
N HIS A 20 -13.27 -11.55 0.63
CA HIS A 20 -13.51 -10.35 -0.17
C HIS A 20 -12.22 -9.57 -0.43
N SER A 21 -11.79 -9.59 -1.70
CA SER A 21 -10.68 -8.78 -2.17
C SER A 21 -10.95 -8.18 -3.54
N HIS A 22 -10.14 -7.20 -3.91
CA HIS A 22 -10.09 -6.63 -5.26
C HIS A 22 -8.82 -7.08 -6.01
N ILE A 23 -8.28 -8.25 -5.67
CA ILE A 23 -7.08 -8.80 -6.30
C ILE A 23 -7.41 -9.26 -7.73
N SER A 24 -6.58 -8.85 -8.69
CA SER A 24 -6.69 -9.34 -10.07
C SER A 24 -6.22 -10.79 -10.16
N ILE A 25 -6.99 -11.65 -10.84
CA ILE A 25 -6.63 -13.06 -11.04
C ILE A 25 -5.41 -13.21 -11.95
N ASP A 26 -5.27 -12.33 -12.93
CA ASP A 26 -4.18 -12.39 -13.93
C ASP A 26 -2.83 -11.90 -13.38
N GLN A 27 -2.88 -11.00 -12.39
CA GLN A 27 -1.71 -10.41 -11.74
C GLN A 27 -2.01 -10.19 -10.25
N PRO A 28 -2.01 -11.26 -9.43
CA PRO A 28 -2.35 -11.16 -8.02
C PRO A 28 -1.23 -10.55 -7.17
N GLN A 29 0.00 -10.60 -7.66
CA GLN A 29 1.17 -9.96 -7.06
C GLN A 29 1.34 -8.51 -7.54
N CYS A 30 1.94 -7.66 -6.70
CA CYS A 30 2.40 -6.34 -7.11
C CYS A 30 3.50 -6.46 -8.20
N SER A 31 3.51 -5.52 -9.13
CA SER A 31 4.53 -5.41 -10.18
C SER A 31 5.84 -4.85 -9.63
N ASP A 32 5.73 -3.80 -8.82
CA ASP A 32 6.83 -3.20 -8.07
C ASP A 32 6.30 -2.47 -6.81
N LEU A 33 7.18 -1.76 -6.10
CA LEU A 33 6.85 -1.07 -4.86
C LEU A 33 5.80 0.05 -5.03
N SER A 34 5.63 0.60 -6.24
CA SER A 34 4.61 1.59 -6.59
C SER A 34 3.21 1.11 -6.27
N ASP A 35 2.90 -0.16 -6.53
CA ASP A 35 1.55 -0.71 -6.35
C ASP A 35 1.13 -0.72 -4.87
N ILE A 36 2.12 -0.75 -3.97
CA ILE A 36 1.92 -0.66 -2.53
C ILE A 36 1.94 0.81 -2.08
N LEU A 37 2.99 1.56 -2.41
CA LEU A 37 3.19 2.93 -1.92
C LEU A 37 2.15 3.91 -2.45
N PHE A 38 1.70 3.73 -3.69
CA PHE A 38 0.74 4.62 -4.34
C PHE A 38 -0.65 4.00 -4.43
N TYR A 39 -0.89 2.93 -3.65
CA TYR A 39 -2.24 2.47 -3.40
C TYR A 39 -3.08 3.61 -2.81
N HIS A 40 -4.38 3.56 -3.05
CA HIS A 40 -5.24 4.71 -2.79
C HIS A 40 -5.25 5.16 -1.33
N PHE A 41 -4.85 4.33 -0.37
CA PHE A 41 -4.68 4.75 1.03
C PHE A 41 -3.66 5.89 1.16
N MET A 42 -2.42 5.66 0.76
CA MET A 42 -1.36 6.69 0.82
C MET A 42 -1.62 7.83 -0.16
N ARG A 43 -2.07 7.49 -1.38
CA ARG A 43 -2.21 8.45 -2.46
C ARG A 43 -3.26 9.52 -2.16
N ARG A 44 -4.36 9.14 -1.51
CA ARG A 44 -5.44 10.07 -1.13
C ARG A 44 -5.05 10.94 0.06
N GLU A 45 -4.19 10.46 0.96
CA GLU A 45 -3.63 11.30 2.02
C GLU A 45 -2.77 12.43 1.42
N LEU A 46 -1.90 12.12 0.46
CA LEU A 46 -1.07 13.14 -0.22
C LEU A 46 -1.93 14.17 -0.97
N TYR A 47 -3.00 13.70 -1.64
CA TYR A 47 -3.99 14.59 -2.26
C TYR A 47 -4.61 15.55 -1.22
N SER A 48 -5.02 15.01 -0.07
CA SER A 48 -5.60 15.82 1.02
C SER A 48 -4.59 16.82 1.62
N ALA A 49 -3.31 16.50 1.58
CA ALA A 49 -2.21 17.38 1.98
C ALA A 49 -1.85 18.45 0.93
N GLY A 50 -2.51 18.46 -0.23
CA GLY A 50 -2.35 19.49 -1.25
C GLY A 50 -1.60 19.06 -2.51
N LEU A 51 -1.37 17.76 -2.73
CA LEU A 51 -0.94 17.26 -4.04
C LEU A 51 -2.06 17.51 -5.06
N PRO A 52 -1.85 18.33 -6.11
CA PRO A 52 -2.94 18.77 -6.99
C PRO A 52 -3.47 17.67 -7.91
N ASP A 53 -2.62 16.74 -8.33
CA ASP A 53 -2.98 15.61 -9.18
C ASP A 53 -2.31 14.32 -8.67
N ASP A 54 -3.10 13.50 -7.97
CA ASP A 54 -2.63 12.26 -7.41
C ASP A 54 -2.56 11.12 -8.45
N ASN A 55 -3.13 11.31 -9.66
CA ASN A 55 -3.04 10.32 -10.73
C ASN A 55 -1.62 10.18 -11.28
N PHE A 56 -0.78 11.22 -11.14
CA PHE A 56 0.63 11.14 -11.50
C PHE A 56 1.34 9.96 -10.82
N LEU A 57 1.00 9.68 -9.55
CA LEU A 57 1.60 8.61 -8.75
C LEU A 57 1.22 7.20 -9.21
N VAL A 58 0.19 7.06 -10.04
CA VAL A 58 -0.21 5.76 -10.64
C VAL A 58 -0.11 5.75 -12.16
N SER A 59 0.62 6.71 -12.72
CA SER A 59 0.91 6.77 -14.15
C SER A 59 2.09 5.87 -14.53
N ASP A 60 2.34 5.75 -15.84
CA ASP A 60 3.52 5.08 -16.41
C ASP A 60 4.83 5.89 -16.24
N ALA A 61 4.82 6.96 -15.42
CA ALA A 61 6.02 7.71 -15.11
C ALA A 61 7.06 6.84 -14.39
N PRO A 62 8.38 7.10 -14.60
CA PRO A 62 9.44 6.38 -13.89
C PRO A 62 9.26 6.41 -12.38
N PHE A 63 9.57 5.31 -11.70
CA PHE A 63 9.42 5.17 -10.26
C PHE A 63 10.09 6.31 -9.49
N GLU A 64 11.30 6.69 -9.89
CA GLU A 64 12.08 7.76 -9.27
C GLU A 64 11.32 9.09 -9.29
N LYS A 65 10.62 9.39 -10.39
CA LYS A 65 9.82 10.61 -10.53
C LYS A 65 8.57 10.59 -9.65
N LYS A 66 7.92 9.44 -9.54
CA LYS A 66 6.77 9.25 -8.64
C LYS A 66 7.19 9.40 -7.17
N ILE A 67 8.35 8.86 -6.80
CA ILE A 67 8.91 8.96 -5.45
C ILE A 67 9.36 10.39 -5.12
N GLU A 68 10.00 11.10 -6.06
CA GLU A 68 10.32 12.52 -5.91
C GLU A 68 9.07 13.34 -5.59
N GLU A 69 7.96 13.08 -6.28
CA GLU A 69 6.68 13.77 -6.03
C GLU A 69 6.08 13.40 -4.68
N PHE A 70 6.08 12.11 -4.33
CA PHE A 70 5.61 11.61 -3.04
C PHE A 70 6.29 12.31 -1.86
N PHE A 71 7.62 12.41 -1.88
CA PHE A 71 8.37 12.99 -0.76
C PHE A 71 8.17 14.50 -0.59
N LYS A 72 7.65 15.22 -1.58
CA LYS A 72 7.27 16.65 -1.43
C LYS A 72 6.12 16.83 -0.45
N TYR A 73 5.23 15.84 -0.35
CA TYR A 73 4.00 15.93 0.45
C TYR A 73 3.99 15.01 1.67
N LYS A 74 4.87 13.99 1.71
CA LYS A 74 4.95 13.00 2.80
C LYS A 74 4.99 13.63 4.19
N SER A 75 5.72 14.72 4.40
CA SER A 75 5.86 15.34 5.72
C SER A 75 4.57 15.98 6.26
N PHE A 76 3.52 16.10 5.43
CA PHE A 76 2.24 16.69 5.83
C PHE A 76 1.20 15.64 6.27
N ILE A 77 1.53 14.35 6.16
CA ILE A 77 0.61 13.24 6.47
C ILE A 77 1.15 12.32 7.60
N GLU A 78 2.15 12.80 8.35
CA GLU A 78 2.73 12.14 9.53
C GLU A 78 2.40 12.87 10.84
#